data_AF-A0A919MP60-F1
#
_entry.id   AF-A0A919MP60-F1
#
_cell.length_a   1.000
_cell.length_b   1.000
_cell.length_c   1.000
_cell.angle_alpha   90.00
_cell.angle_beta   90.00
_cell.angle_gamma   90.00
#
_symmetry.space_group_name_H-M   'P 1'
#
loop_
_entity.id
_entity.type
_entity.pdbx_description
1 polymer ?
#
loop_
_entity_poly.entity_id
_entity_poly.type
_entity_poly.pdbx_seq_one_letter_code
_entity_poly.pdbx_strand_id
1 'polypeptide(L)'
;MMAGRTFGTKLAAGFGLTLALTLLMTATSVLALRYVLITKDKVIHSASQGLVGAEMLSAIMERRIGDYRAYLLSGSDEWFDAATKARTEFLDQVTALRGMLEDPRNLELLDAVQASEVKHAAVLDPVMEKRRTITDLNQVPDLSGGTLRPAREALQRDLDALINGVRTTVDETRTESSERATLSMLVIIGIGTLLIIGAAAVSWRLSRDLKREVGAAVGHIQSSSAELEAAAAQQASGGRDQASAMSEITTTISELLITSRQIADSAQRVSKVAEDTAEAARTGDATIDQTRASITAIRTQVDQIVQHMLALGEKSQQIGGVVDLVSELAEQTNILAINATIEASGAGEWGRRFAVVAEEIRKLADRTAGSAKEIRALIEDVRGAVNTTVMATEIGAKAVDSGSRQFDDATSSFRRIAQLVATTSDATREIELSTKQQTTAVEQVNSAASDTARASRETEASAVQTKQTAAHLSTLSGDLLDLVGTGRH
;
A
#
# COMPACT_ATOMS: atom_id res chain seq x y z
N MET A 1 31.08 -25.79 -5.73
CA MET A 1 31.15 -24.57 -6.57
C MET A 1 29.85 -24.32 -7.39
N MET A 2 28.66 -24.61 -6.83
CA MET A 2 27.35 -24.42 -7.51
C MET A 2 26.30 -23.73 -6.63
N ALA A 3 26.71 -22.92 -5.65
CA ALA A 3 25.80 -22.06 -4.89
C ALA A 3 25.84 -20.67 -5.54
N GLY A 4 24.77 -20.30 -6.26
CA GLY A 4 24.65 -18.98 -6.92
C GLY A 4 24.37 -18.99 -8.42
N ARG A 5 24.24 -20.16 -9.06
CA ARG A 5 23.89 -20.27 -10.48
C ARG A 5 22.37 -20.26 -10.68
N THR A 6 21.86 -19.37 -11.56
CA THR A 6 20.44 -19.27 -11.92
C THR A 6 19.93 -20.59 -12.52
N PHE A 7 18.63 -20.87 -12.44
CA PHE A 7 18.03 -22.08 -13.02
C PHE A 7 18.46 -22.31 -14.49
N GLY A 8 18.48 -21.25 -15.30
CA GLY A 8 18.95 -21.30 -16.69
C GLY A 8 20.39 -21.79 -16.84
N THR A 9 21.29 -21.38 -15.94
CA THR A 9 22.69 -21.87 -15.97
C THR A 9 22.82 -23.32 -15.46
N LYS A 10 21.94 -23.77 -14.55
CA LYS A 10 21.87 -25.19 -14.13
C LYS A 10 21.33 -26.07 -15.26
N LEU A 11 20.29 -25.60 -15.95
CA LEU A 11 19.69 -26.25 -17.12
C LEU A 11 20.70 -26.36 -18.27
N ALA A 12 21.37 -25.26 -18.62
CA ALA A 12 22.38 -25.21 -19.66
C ALA A 12 23.59 -26.10 -19.34
N ALA A 13 24.03 -26.15 -18.08
CA ALA A 13 25.09 -27.08 -17.66
C ALA A 13 24.66 -28.55 -17.75
N GLY A 14 23.41 -28.86 -17.39
CA GLY A 14 22.83 -30.20 -17.53
C GLY A 14 22.74 -30.66 -18.98
N PHE A 15 22.16 -29.82 -19.85
CA PHE A 15 22.10 -30.08 -21.30
C PHE A 15 23.47 -30.11 -21.96
N GLY A 16 24.39 -29.23 -21.56
CA GLY A 16 25.76 -29.22 -22.07
C GLY A 16 26.52 -30.49 -21.71
N LEU A 17 26.34 -30.99 -20.48
CA LEU A 17 26.93 -32.24 -20.03
C LEU A 17 26.35 -33.44 -20.79
N THR A 18 25.03 -33.52 -20.96
CA THR A 18 24.41 -34.62 -21.72
C THR A 18 24.82 -34.58 -23.19
N LEU A 19 24.87 -33.40 -23.82
CA LEU A 19 25.30 -33.24 -25.20
C LEU A 19 26.78 -33.66 -25.40
N ALA A 20 27.68 -33.22 -24.53
CA ALA A 20 29.09 -33.59 -24.59
C ALA A 20 29.29 -35.11 -24.43
N LEU A 21 28.52 -35.71 -23.53
CA LEU A 21 28.51 -37.14 -23.30
C LEU A 21 27.93 -37.93 -24.48
N THR A 22 26.85 -37.46 -25.11
CA THR A 22 26.29 -38.06 -26.32
C THR A 22 27.31 -38.01 -27.46
N LEU A 23 27.98 -36.87 -27.67
CA LEU A 23 29.03 -36.73 -28.68
C LEU A 23 30.20 -37.72 -28.43
N LEU A 24 30.62 -37.87 -27.17
CA LEU A 24 31.65 -38.85 -26.78
C LEU A 24 31.20 -40.27 -27.13
N MET A 25 29.97 -40.65 -26.77
CA MET A 25 29.40 -41.97 -27.06
C MET A 25 29.30 -42.24 -28.56
N THR A 26 28.87 -41.25 -29.35
CA THR A 26 28.81 -41.35 -30.80
C THR A 26 30.21 -41.58 -31.38
N ALA A 27 31.20 -40.82 -30.94
CA ALA A 27 32.59 -40.97 -31.38
C ALA A 27 33.16 -42.36 -31.04
N THR A 28 32.97 -42.84 -29.80
CA THR A 28 33.43 -44.17 -29.38
C THR A 28 32.70 -45.30 -30.11
N SER A 29 31.40 -45.13 -30.39
CA SER A 29 30.61 -46.13 -31.11
C SER A 29 31.06 -46.25 -32.57
N VAL A 30 31.38 -45.13 -33.23
CA VAL A 30 31.91 -45.14 -34.60
C VAL A 30 33.29 -45.80 -34.66
N LEU A 31 34.18 -45.53 -33.70
CA LEU A 31 35.51 -46.15 -33.64
C LEU A 31 35.42 -47.67 -33.43
N ALA A 32 34.59 -48.10 -32.46
CA ALA A 32 34.36 -49.52 -32.18
C ALA A 32 33.75 -50.24 -33.39
N LEU A 33 32.76 -49.64 -34.06
CA LEU A 33 32.12 -50.24 -35.23
C LEU A 33 33.09 -50.37 -36.41
N ARG A 34 33.91 -49.34 -36.69
CA ARG A 34 34.93 -49.43 -37.75
C ARG A 34 35.94 -50.54 -37.47
N TYR A 35 36.35 -50.71 -36.22
CA TYR A 35 37.33 -51.73 -35.84
C TYR A 35 36.78 -53.16 -35.99
N VAL A 36 35.52 -53.38 -35.62
CA VAL A 36 34.84 -54.68 -35.81
C VAL A 36 34.68 -55.02 -37.29
N LEU A 37 34.32 -54.04 -38.13
CA LEU A 37 34.18 -54.25 -39.58
C LEU A 37 35.51 -54.69 -40.22
N ILE A 38 36.61 -54.00 -39.92
CA ILE A 38 37.95 -54.35 -40.45
C ILE A 38 38.35 -55.77 -40.06
N THR A 39 38.10 -56.16 -38.80
CA THR A 39 38.47 -57.50 -38.30
C THR A 39 37.62 -58.60 -38.95
N LYS A 40 36.34 -58.33 -39.18
CA LYS A 40 35.42 -59.25 -39.86
C LYS A 40 35.78 -59.46 -41.33
N ASP A 41 36.17 -58.39 -42.03
CA ASP A 41 36.61 -58.47 -43.43
C ASP A 41 37.85 -59.37 -43.58
N LYS A 42 38.78 -59.35 -42.61
CA LYS A 42 39.95 -60.23 -42.61
C LYS A 42 39.58 -61.72 -42.51
N VAL A 43 38.60 -62.06 -41.66
CA VAL A 43 38.10 -63.45 -41.51
C VAL A 43 37.39 -63.94 -42.79
N ILE A 44 36.58 -63.07 -43.40
CA ILE A 44 35.76 -63.45 -44.56
C ILE A 44 36.61 -63.54 -45.83
N HIS A 45 37.47 -62.56 -46.08
CA HIS A 45 38.12 -62.45 -47.38
C HIS A 45 39.44 -63.23 -47.47
N SER A 46 40.27 -63.21 -46.42
CA SER A 46 41.61 -63.81 -46.47
C SER A 46 41.61 -65.25 -45.98
N ALA A 47 41.23 -65.47 -44.71
CA ALA A 47 41.32 -66.78 -44.08
C ALA A 47 40.34 -67.81 -44.70
N SER A 48 39.06 -67.43 -44.86
CA SER A 48 38.02 -68.35 -45.33
C SER A 48 38.19 -68.73 -46.82
N GLN A 49 38.61 -67.78 -47.67
CA GLN A 49 38.92 -68.09 -49.08
C GLN A 49 40.15 -68.99 -49.20
N GLY A 50 41.17 -68.79 -48.37
CA GLY A 50 42.33 -69.68 -48.27
C GLY A 50 41.92 -71.13 -47.94
N LEU A 51 40.98 -71.34 -47.01
CA LEU A 51 40.49 -72.67 -46.66
C LEU A 51 39.77 -73.35 -47.83
N VAL A 52 38.86 -72.61 -48.48
CA VAL A 52 38.17 -73.11 -49.69
C VAL A 52 39.19 -73.46 -50.78
N GLY A 53 40.22 -72.63 -50.96
CA GLY A 53 41.29 -72.88 -51.92
C GLY A 53 42.14 -74.12 -51.60
N ALA A 54 42.41 -74.39 -50.32
CA ALA A 54 43.11 -75.59 -49.85
C ALA A 54 42.26 -76.86 -50.00
N GLU A 55 40.96 -76.81 -49.69
CA GLU A 55 40.04 -77.93 -49.92
C GLU A 55 39.88 -78.24 -51.42
N MET A 56 39.85 -77.20 -52.28
CA MET A 56 39.81 -77.38 -53.73
C MET A 56 41.08 -78.06 -54.26
N LEU A 57 42.23 -77.80 -53.66
CA LEU A 57 43.48 -78.48 -54.01
C LEU A 57 43.40 -80.00 -53.74
N SER A 58 42.70 -80.41 -52.69
CA SER A 58 42.39 -81.83 -52.40
C SER A 58 41.47 -82.45 -53.42
N ALA A 59 40.38 -81.76 -53.75
CA ALA A 59 39.44 -82.23 -54.75
C ALA A 59 40.13 -82.44 -56.12
N ILE A 60 41.03 -81.52 -56.52
CA ILE A 60 41.81 -81.66 -57.75
C ILE A 60 42.75 -82.86 -57.67
N MET A 61 43.41 -83.08 -56.53
CA MET A 61 44.31 -84.23 -56.33
C MET A 61 43.56 -85.56 -56.40
N GLU A 62 42.41 -85.69 -55.74
CA GLU A 62 41.59 -86.90 -55.80
C GLU A 62 41.09 -87.19 -57.22
N ARG A 63 40.65 -86.15 -57.93
CA ARG A 63 40.26 -86.28 -59.35
C ARG A 63 41.44 -86.72 -60.20
N ARG A 64 42.62 -86.11 -60.05
CA ARG A 64 43.85 -86.53 -60.73
C ARG A 64 44.20 -87.98 -60.41
N ILE A 65 43.99 -88.42 -59.15
CA ILE A 65 44.16 -89.81 -58.76
C ILE A 65 43.22 -90.73 -59.53
N GLY A 66 41.96 -90.33 -59.66
CA GLY A 66 40.96 -91.01 -60.47
C GLY A 66 41.39 -91.13 -61.93
N ASP A 67 41.81 -90.02 -62.55
CA ASP A 67 42.18 -89.95 -63.96
C ASP A 67 43.40 -90.82 -64.28
N TYR A 68 44.46 -90.78 -63.46
CA TYR A 68 45.61 -91.66 -63.70
C TYR A 68 45.27 -93.14 -63.44
N ARG A 69 44.41 -93.45 -62.46
CA ARG A 69 43.96 -94.84 -62.21
C ARG A 69 43.17 -95.36 -63.40
N ALA A 70 42.27 -94.54 -63.95
CA ALA A 70 41.54 -94.87 -65.16
C ALA A 70 42.49 -95.12 -66.33
N TYR A 71 43.53 -94.30 -66.50
CA TYR A 71 44.57 -94.52 -67.49
C TYR A 71 45.33 -95.85 -67.30
N LEU A 72 45.73 -96.17 -66.06
CA LEU A 72 46.44 -97.42 -65.78
C LEU A 72 45.58 -98.66 -66.08
N LEU A 73 44.26 -98.56 -65.88
CA LEU A 73 43.32 -99.65 -66.17
C LEU A 73 42.97 -99.74 -67.67
N SER A 74 42.65 -98.62 -68.34
CA SER A 74 42.17 -98.63 -69.73
C SER A 74 43.30 -98.59 -70.77
N GLY A 75 44.38 -97.87 -70.49
CA GLY A 75 45.43 -97.54 -71.45
C GLY A 75 45.03 -96.52 -72.53
N SER A 76 43.90 -95.83 -72.41
CA SER A 76 43.42 -94.87 -73.42
C SER A 76 44.04 -93.48 -73.27
N ASP A 77 44.42 -92.85 -74.39
CA ASP A 77 45.05 -91.53 -74.40
C ASP A 77 44.16 -90.43 -73.81
N GLU A 78 42.83 -90.58 -73.86
CA GLU A 78 41.88 -89.67 -73.20
C GLU A 78 42.15 -89.51 -71.69
N TRP A 79 42.43 -90.61 -70.99
CA TRP A 79 42.72 -90.58 -69.54
C TRP A 79 44.16 -90.12 -69.25
N PHE A 80 45.08 -90.29 -70.20
CA PHE A 80 46.43 -89.72 -70.10
C PHE A 80 46.36 -88.19 -70.13
N ASP A 81 45.68 -87.62 -71.12
CA ASP A 81 45.50 -86.18 -71.27
C ASP A 81 44.72 -85.58 -70.08
N ALA A 82 43.68 -86.28 -69.59
CA ALA A 82 42.94 -85.87 -68.39
C ALA A 82 43.86 -85.80 -67.15
N ALA A 83 44.70 -86.80 -66.92
CA ALA A 83 45.63 -86.83 -65.80
C ALA A 83 46.71 -85.73 -65.89
N THR A 84 47.23 -85.46 -67.10
CA THR A 84 48.18 -84.35 -67.34
C THR A 84 47.52 -82.98 -67.15
N LYS A 85 46.28 -82.81 -67.60
CA LYS A 85 45.50 -81.59 -67.39
C LYS A 85 45.21 -81.37 -65.90
N ALA A 86 44.77 -82.40 -65.18
CA ALA A 86 44.51 -82.31 -63.75
C ALA A 86 45.77 -81.97 -62.93
N ARG A 87 46.96 -82.39 -63.38
CA ARG A 87 48.23 -81.93 -62.79
C ARG A 87 48.47 -80.44 -63.02
N THR A 88 48.21 -79.94 -64.21
CA THR A 88 48.35 -78.50 -64.52
C THR A 88 47.38 -77.69 -63.66
N GLU A 89 46.12 -78.11 -63.57
CA GLU A 89 45.11 -77.47 -62.72
C GLU A 89 45.50 -77.52 -61.22
N PHE A 90 46.16 -78.58 -60.77
CA PHE A 90 46.70 -78.66 -59.41
C PHE A 90 47.79 -77.61 -59.16
N LEU A 91 48.75 -77.47 -60.07
CA LEU A 91 49.84 -76.49 -59.94
C LEU A 91 49.34 -75.03 -60.05
N ASP A 92 48.36 -74.78 -60.90
CA ASP A 92 47.69 -73.47 -60.98
C ASP A 92 46.98 -73.15 -59.66
N GLN A 93 46.31 -74.13 -59.06
CA GLN A 93 45.65 -73.97 -57.77
C GLN A 93 46.65 -73.76 -56.61
N VAL A 94 47.81 -74.44 -56.62
CA VAL A 94 48.91 -74.15 -55.68
C VAL A 94 49.34 -72.69 -55.79
N THR A 95 49.48 -72.18 -57.02
CA THR A 95 49.91 -70.79 -57.26
C THR A 95 48.85 -69.79 -56.79
N ALA A 96 47.57 -70.04 -57.09
CA ALA A 96 46.46 -69.22 -56.64
C ALA A 96 46.37 -69.19 -55.11
N LEU A 97 46.49 -70.35 -54.46
CA LEU A 97 46.43 -70.48 -53.01
C LEU A 97 47.59 -69.75 -52.32
N ARG A 98 48.80 -69.75 -52.89
CA ARG A 98 49.94 -68.98 -52.37
C ARG A 98 49.64 -67.48 -52.29
N GLY A 99 48.90 -66.92 -53.25
CA GLY A 99 48.50 -65.51 -53.24
C GLY A 99 47.42 -65.16 -52.20
N MET A 100 46.73 -66.16 -51.64
CA MET A 100 45.66 -65.99 -50.67
C MET A 100 46.11 -66.27 -49.22
N LEU A 101 47.18 -67.05 -49.03
CA LEU A 101 47.68 -67.40 -47.71
C LEU A 101 48.58 -66.29 -47.14
N GLU A 102 48.12 -65.63 -46.07
CA GLU A 102 48.91 -64.65 -45.32
C GLU A 102 49.75 -65.27 -44.20
N ASP A 103 49.33 -66.40 -43.63
CA ASP A 103 50.00 -67.05 -42.50
C ASP A 103 51.29 -67.77 -42.97
N PRO A 104 52.47 -67.39 -42.47
CA PRO A 104 53.73 -68.02 -42.83
C PRO A 104 53.73 -69.54 -42.65
N ARG A 105 53.00 -70.06 -41.64
CA ARG A 105 52.87 -71.51 -41.37
C ARG A 105 52.18 -72.24 -42.51
N ASN A 106 51.14 -71.64 -43.08
CA ASN A 106 50.38 -72.24 -44.17
C ASN A 106 51.11 -72.13 -45.51
N LEU A 107 51.92 -71.09 -45.70
CA LEU A 107 52.82 -70.99 -46.86
C LEU A 107 53.87 -72.11 -46.86
N GLU A 108 54.44 -72.43 -45.69
CA GLU A 108 55.40 -73.54 -45.54
C GLU A 108 54.74 -74.91 -45.81
N LEU A 109 53.51 -75.11 -45.34
CA LEU A 109 52.73 -76.33 -45.65
C LEU A 109 52.39 -76.43 -47.14
N LEU A 110 52.10 -75.31 -47.80
CA LEU A 110 51.87 -75.27 -49.25
C LEU A 110 53.15 -75.59 -50.03
N ASP A 111 54.31 -75.10 -49.58
CA ASP A 111 55.61 -75.46 -50.12
C ASP A 111 55.88 -76.97 -49.99
N ALA A 112 55.51 -77.58 -48.85
CA ALA A 112 55.61 -79.03 -48.65
C ALA A 112 54.71 -79.82 -49.60
N VAL A 113 53.46 -79.38 -49.80
CA VAL A 113 52.54 -79.95 -50.80
C VAL A 113 53.14 -79.89 -52.20
N GLN A 114 53.69 -78.74 -52.59
CA GLN A 114 54.33 -78.56 -53.90
C GLN A 114 55.54 -79.49 -54.05
N ALA A 115 56.37 -79.62 -53.01
CA ALA A 115 57.53 -80.53 -53.03
C ALA A 115 57.11 -82.01 -53.12
N SER A 116 56.04 -82.40 -52.43
CA SER A 116 55.49 -83.76 -52.50
C SER A 116 54.77 -84.05 -53.81
N GLU A 117 54.17 -83.05 -54.47
CA GLU A 117 53.66 -83.16 -55.84
C GLU A 117 54.77 -83.52 -56.82
N VAL A 118 55.89 -82.79 -56.76
CA VAL A 118 57.03 -83.01 -57.64
C VAL A 118 57.59 -84.42 -57.46
N LYS A 119 57.69 -84.90 -56.21
CA LYS A 119 58.10 -86.28 -55.90
C LYS A 119 57.10 -87.32 -56.41
N HIS A 120 55.80 -87.06 -56.24
CA HIS A 120 54.75 -87.95 -56.74
C HIS A 120 54.76 -88.04 -58.28
N ALA A 121 54.92 -86.91 -58.97
CA ALA A 121 55.03 -86.87 -60.42
C ALA A 121 56.28 -87.59 -60.93
N ALA A 122 57.44 -87.42 -60.28
CA ALA A 122 58.67 -88.12 -60.66
C ALA A 122 58.55 -89.66 -60.64
N VAL A 123 57.65 -90.20 -59.82
CA VAL A 123 57.33 -91.64 -59.78
C VAL A 123 56.21 -92.00 -60.75
N LEU A 124 55.19 -91.15 -60.89
CA LEU A 124 54.02 -91.41 -61.73
C LEU A 124 54.31 -91.28 -63.23
N ASP A 125 55.06 -90.25 -63.64
CA ASP A 125 55.30 -89.94 -65.05
C ASP A 125 55.97 -91.13 -65.80
N PRO A 126 57.02 -91.79 -65.27
CA PRO A 126 57.60 -92.98 -65.91
C PRO A 126 56.65 -94.19 -65.93
N VAL A 127 55.77 -94.31 -64.92
CA VAL A 127 54.76 -95.38 -64.84
C VAL A 127 53.70 -95.19 -65.93
N MET A 128 53.26 -93.95 -66.15
CA MET A 128 52.34 -93.61 -67.22
C MET A 128 52.96 -93.87 -68.59
N GLU A 129 54.25 -93.55 -68.78
CA GLU A 129 54.94 -93.78 -70.05
C GLU A 129 55.15 -95.27 -70.34
N LYS A 130 55.58 -96.07 -69.35
CA LYS A 130 55.72 -97.53 -69.49
C LYS A 130 54.40 -98.26 -69.71
N ARG A 131 53.26 -97.72 -69.24
CA ARG A 131 51.94 -98.30 -69.48
C ARG A 131 51.60 -98.41 -70.97
N ARG A 132 52.14 -97.52 -71.82
CA ARG A 132 51.94 -97.55 -73.29
C ARG A 132 52.47 -98.83 -73.94
N THR A 133 53.50 -99.45 -73.37
CA THR A 133 54.16 -100.63 -73.94
C THR A 133 53.65 -101.97 -73.39
N ILE A 134 52.67 -101.96 -72.47
CA ILE A 134 52.14 -103.14 -71.80
C ILE A 134 50.66 -103.35 -72.17
N THR A 135 50.30 -104.55 -72.62
CA THR A 135 48.93 -104.94 -72.96
C THR A 135 48.24 -105.82 -71.89
N ASP A 136 49.00 -106.41 -70.97
CA ASP A 136 48.49 -107.25 -69.88
C ASP A 136 48.28 -106.43 -68.59
N LEU A 137 47.04 -106.36 -68.11
CA LEU A 137 46.69 -105.64 -66.88
C LEU A 137 47.40 -106.19 -65.64
N ASN A 138 47.77 -107.48 -65.61
CA ASN A 138 48.41 -108.09 -64.45
C ASN A 138 49.84 -107.58 -64.21
N GLN A 139 50.46 -106.94 -65.20
CA GLN A 139 51.81 -106.35 -65.09
C GLN A 139 51.77 -104.89 -64.61
N VAL A 140 50.58 -104.28 -64.52
CA VAL A 140 50.41 -102.87 -64.14
C VAL A 140 50.80 -102.59 -62.67
N PRO A 141 50.50 -103.45 -61.68
CA PRO A 141 50.92 -103.21 -60.29
C PRO A 141 52.46 -103.11 -60.14
N ASP A 142 53.19 -103.93 -60.89
CA ASP A 142 54.66 -104.00 -60.83
C ASP A 142 55.35 -102.82 -61.53
N LEU A 143 54.66 -102.07 -62.40
CA LEU A 143 55.21 -100.89 -63.09
C LEU A 143 55.75 -99.83 -62.12
N SER A 144 55.09 -99.69 -60.97
CA SER A 144 55.44 -98.67 -59.97
C SER A 144 56.54 -99.12 -58.99
N GLY A 145 56.96 -100.39 -59.03
CA GLY A 145 57.90 -100.95 -58.06
C GLY A 145 57.48 -100.77 -56.60
N GLY A 146 56.18 -100.59 -56.33
CA GLY A 146 55.65 -100.29 -54.99
C GLY A 146 55.88 -98.87 -54.48
N THR A 147 56.51 -97.97 -55.26
CA THR A 147 56.92 -96.62 -54.80
C THR A 147 55.86 -95.54 -55.03
N LEU A 148 54.91 -95.74 -55.95
CA LEU A 148 53.86 -94.77 -56.25
C LEU A 148 52.88 -94.57 -55.08
N ARG A 149 52.52 -95.66 -54.39
CA ARG A 149 51.62 -95.60 -53.24
C ARG A 149 52.22 -94.78 -52.07
N PRO A 150 53.47 -95.01 -51.62
CA PRO A 150 54.15 -94.15 -50.64
C PRO A 150 54.24 -92.68 -51.06
N ALA A 151 54.56 -92.39 -52.33
CA ALA A 151 54.65 -91.01 -52.83
C ALA A 151 53.28 -90.30 -52.81
N ARG A 152 52.22 -91.02 -53.17
CA ARG A 152 50.83 -90.52 -53.08
C ARG A 152 50.41 -90.29 -51.64
N GLU A 153 50.69 -91.23 -50.74
CA GLU A 153 50.38 -91.09 -49.32
C GLU A 153 51.14 -89.92 -48.68
N ALA A 154 52.38 -89.63 -49.12
CA ALA A 154 53.12 -88.45 -48.67
C ALA A 154 52.44 -87.15 -49.12
N LEU A 155 52.04 -87.04 -50.40
CA LEU A 155 51.33 -85.88 -50.92
C LEU A 155 49.97 -85.68 -50.23
N GLN A 156 49.21 -86.76 -50.02
CA GLN A 156 47.94 -86.68 -49.29
C GLN A 156 48.16 -86.17 -47.86
N ARG A 157 49.19 -86.66 -47.15
CA ARG A 157 49.50 -86.20 -45.79
C ARG A 157 49.84 -84.71 -45.73
N ASP A 158 50.69 -84.22 -46.65
CA ASP A 158 51.08 -82.80 -46.67
C ASP A 158 49.88 -81.91 -47.02
N LEU A 159 48.98 -82.42 -47.86
CA LEU A 159 47.76 -81.72 -48.22
C LEU A 159 46.75 -81.66 -47.06
N ASP A 160 46.56 -82.77 -46.35
CA ASP A 160 45.75 -82.81 -45.14
C ASP A 160 46.34 -81.89 -44.06
N ALA A 161 47.67 -81.83 -43.95
CA ALA A 161 48.36 -80.92 -43.04
C ALA A 161 48.12 -79.45 -43.41
N LEU A 162 48.19 -79.09 -44.70
CA LEU A 162 47.85 -77.76 -45.20
C LEU A 162 46.39 -77.39 -44.90
N ILE A 163 45.43 -78.26 -45.21
CA ILE A 163 44.01 -78.00 -44.97
C ILE A 163 43.74 -77.79 -43.47
N ASN A 164 44.34 -78.64 -42.62
CA ASN A 164 44.21 -78.49 -41.17
C ASN A 164 44.87 -77.20 -40.68
N GLY A 165 46.06 -76.85 -41.17
CA GLY A 165 46.74 -75.60 -40.83
C GLY A 165 45.92 -74.36 -41.19
N VAL A 166 45.39 -74.32 -42.42
CA VAL A 166 44.53 -73.22 -42.88
C VAL A 166 43.22 -73.17 -42.10
N ARG A 167 42.61 -74.33 -41.78
CA ARG A 167 41.42 -74.41 -40.94
C ARG A 167 41.69 -73.86 -39.53
N THR A 168 42.82 -74.21 -38.92
CA THR A 168 43.23 -73.65 -37.63
C THR A 168 43.41 -72.14 -37.68
N THR A 169 44.05 -71.58 -38.71
CA THR A 169 44.19 -70.12 -38.87
C THR A 169 42.81 -69.44 -39.00
N VAL A 170 41.85 -70.05 -39.71
CA VAL A 170 40.47 -69.53 -39.82
C VAL A 170 39.78 -69.51 -38.44
N ASP A 171 39.87 -70.61 -37.70
CA ASP A 171 39.26 -70.72 -36.38
C ASP A 171 39.91 -69.77 -35.35
N GLU A 172 41.23 -69.61 -35.37
CA GLU A 172 41.99 -68.63 -34.57
C GLU A 172 41.51 -67.20 -34.88
N THR A 173 41.49 -66.82 -36.17
CA THR A 173 41.09 -65.46 -36.59
C THR A 173 39.61 -65.19 -36.30
N ARG A 174 38.75 -66.21 -36.43
CA ARG A 174 37.31 -66.11 -36.11
C ARG A 174 37.07 -65.92 -34.62
N THR A 175 37.80 -66.64 -33.77
CA THR A 175 37.71 -66.55 -32.31
C THR A 175 38.19 -65.18 -31.82
N GLU A 176 39.35 -64.72 -32.32
CA GLU A 176 39.89 -63.38 -32.03
C GLU A 176 38.92 -62.27 -32.44
N SER A 177 38.27 -62.41 -33.61
CA SER A 177 37.25 -61.46 -34.06
C SER A 177 36.00 -61.45 -33.16
N SER A 178 35.58 -62.60 -32.63
CA SER A 178 34.37 -62.72 -31.81
C SER A 178 34.56 -62.15 -30.39
N GLU A 179 35.69 -62.45 -29.75
CA GLU A 179 36.01 -61.90 -28.42
C GLU A 179 36.13 -60.38 -28.46
N ARG A 180 36.78 -59.84 -29.50
CA ARG A 180 36.95 -58.39 -29.66
C ARG A 180 35.66 -57.66 -30.00
N ALA A 181 34.76 -58.28 -30.76
CA ALA A 181 33.42 -57.73 -31.00
C ALA A 181 32.60 -57.66 -29.70
N THR A 182 32.71 -58.68 -28.84
CA THR A 182 32.02 -58.73 -27.55
C THR A 182 32.54 -57.64 -26.59
N LEU A 183 33.87 -57.46 -26.49
CA LEU A 183 34.46 -56.38 -25.70
C LEU A 183 34.02 -54.99 -26.18
N SER A 184 34.00 -54.77 -27.50
CA SER A 184 33.56 -53.51 -28.11
C SER A 184 32.07 -53.22 -27.81
N MET A 185 31.22 -54.25 -27.82
CA MET A 185 29.79 -54.12 -27.50
C MET A 185 29.55 -53.77 -26.02
N LEU A 186 30.29 -54.39 -25.09
CA LEU A 186 30.18 -54.11 -23.66
C LEU A 186 30.56 -52.66 -23.32
N VAL A 187 31.59 -52.11 -23.98
CA VAL A 187 31.98 -50.70 -23.79
C VAL A 187 30.88 -49.74 -24.24
N ILE A 188 30.23 -50.00 -25.39
CA ILE A 188 29.13 -49.15 -25.90
C ILE A 188 27.92 -49.19 -24.95
N ILE A 189 27.53 -50.39 -24.49
CA ILE A 189 26.41 -50.56 -23.54
C ILE A 189 26.73 -49.91 -22.18
N GLY A 190 27.96 -50.08 -21.69
CA GLY A 190 28.42 -49.47 -20.44
C GLY A 190 28.40 -47.94 -20.49
N ILE A 191 28.89 -47.34 -21.58
CA ILE A 191 28.82 -45.89 -21.77
C ILE A 191 27.36 -45.43 -21.89
N GLY A 192 26.55 -46.12 -22.71
CA GLY A 192 25.13 -45.77 -22.91
C GLY A 192 24.29 -45.82 -21.64
N THR A 193 24.50 -46.83 -20.78
CA THR A 193 23.81 -46.93 -19.48
C THR A 193 24.24 -45.83 -18.52
N LEU A 194 25.54 -45.51 -18.45
CA LEU A 194 26.05 -44.37 -17.67
C LEU A 194 25.46 -43.04 -18.15
N LEU A 195 25.23 -42.87 -19.45
CA LEU A 195 24.59 -41.67 -19.99
C LEU A 195 23.13 -41.54 -19.56
N ILE A 196 22.37 -42.64 -19.63
CA ILE A 196 20.97 -42.66 -19.21
C ILE A 196 20.87 -42.36 -17.71
N ILE A 197 21.71 -43.00 -16.88
CA ILE A 197 21.74 -42.77 -15.44
C ILE A 197 22.16 -41.33 -15.14
N GLY A 198 23.18 -40.80 -15.81
CA GLY A 198 23.63 -39.42 -15.66
C GLY A 198 22.55 -38.41 -16.04
N ALA A 199 21.88 -38.61 -17.18
CA ALA A 199 20.78 -37.77 -17.63
C ALA A 199 19.58 -37.83 -16.67
N ALA A 200 19.22 -39.03 -16.18
CA ALA A 200 18.16 -39.21 -15.20
C ALA A 200 18.51 -38.53 -13.85
N ALA A 201 19.75 -38.64 -13.38
CA ALA A 201 20.20 -38.00 -12.15
C ALA A 201 20.20 -36.46 -12.26
N VAL A 202 20.65 -35.91 -13.39
CA VAL A 202 20.59 -34.47 -13.69
C VAL A 202 19.14 -34.00 -13.75
N SER A 203 18.26 -34.72 -14.45
CA SER A 203 16.83 -34.40 -14.56
C SER A 203 16.13 -34.45 -13.20
N TRP A 204 16.40 -35.49 -12.39
CA TRP A 204 15.85 -35.61 -11.04
C TRP A 204 16.32 -34.48 -10.12
N ARG A 205 17.62 -34.16 -10.15
CA ARG A 205 18.18 -33.05 -9.37
C ARG A 205 17.59 -31.71 -9.77
N LEU A 206 17.48 -31.46 -11.08
CA LEU A 206 16.94 -30.21 -11.60
C LEU A 206 15.45 -30.06 -11.27
N SER A 207 14.65 -31.12 -11.41
CA SER A 207 13.24 -31.14 -11.03
C SER A 207 13.06 -30.88 -9.53
N ARG A 208 13.89 -31.52 -8.68
CA ARG A 208 13.86 -31.32 -7.23
C ARG A 208 14.24 -29.90 -6.83
N ASP A 209 15.29 -29.34 -7.42
CA ASP A 209 15.72 -27.96 -7.14
C ASP A 209 14.65 -26.96 -7.59
N LEU A 210 14.07 -27.14 -8.78
CA LEU A 210 13.00 -26.29 -9.31
C LEU A 210 11.77 -26.32 -8.41
N LYS A 211 11.29 -27.51 -8.02
CA LYS A 211 10.15 -27.65 -7.10
C LYS A 211 10.38 -26.95 -5.77
N ARG A 212 11.60 -27.00 -5.23
CA ARG A 212 11.93 -26.36 -3.96
C ARG A 212 11.99 -24.84 -4.07
N GLU A 213 12.68 -24.32 -5.09
CA GLU A 213 12.81 -22.87 -5.31
C GLU A 213 11.45 -22.24 -5.65
N VAL A 214 10.69 -22.87 -6.55
CA VAL A 214 9.34 -22.42 -6.92
C VAL A 214 8.37 -22.56 -5.76
N GLY A 215 8.37 -23.69 -5.05
CA GLY A 215 7.48 -23.90 -3.90
C GLY A 215 7.70 -22.89 -2.79
N ALA A 216 8.95 -22.52 -2.51
CA ALA A 216 9.26 -21.45 -1.56
C ALA A 216 8.76 -20.09 -2.05
N ALA A 217 8.96 -19.75 -3.34
CA ALA A 217 8.47 -18.50 -3.92
C ALA A 217 6.93 -18.43 -3.90
N VAL A 218 6.24 -19.52 -4.23
CA VAL A 218 4.78 -19.63 -4.12
C VAL A 218 4.33 -19.43 -2.68
N GLY A 219 4.96 -20.09 -1.71
CA GLY A 219 4.62 -19.92 -0.29
C GLY A 219 4.76 -18.47 0.18
N HIS A 220 5.82 -17.77 -0.27
CA HIS A 220 5.96 -16.34 -0.03
C HIS A 220 4.86 -15.51 -0.68
N ILE A 221 4.52 -15.77 -1.95
CA ILE A 221 3.42 -15.06 -2.64
C ILE A 221 2.09 -15.28 -1.93
N GLN A 222 1.76 -16.52 -1.54
CA GLN A 222 0.53 -16.84 -0.83
C GLN A 222 0.45 -16.13 0.53
N SER A 223 1.55 -16.11 1.30
CA SER A 223 1.62 -15.40 2.57
C SER A 223 1.43 -13.89 2.38
N SER A 224 2.15 -13.29 1.43
CA SER A 224 2.03 -11.85 1.14
C SER A 224 0.65 -11.48 0.58
N SER A 225 0.05 -12.35 -0.23
CA SER A 225 -1.34 -12.19 -0.68
C SER A 225 -2.31 -12.21 0.49
N ALA A 226 -2.18 -13.14 1.44
CA ALA A 226 -3.03 -13.19 2.63
C ALA A 226 -2.87 -11.95 3.51
N GLU A 227 -1.64 -11.46 3.69
CA GLU A 227 -1.37 -10.20 4.39
C GLU A 227 -1.99 -8.99 3.68
N LEU A 228 -1.87 -8.93 2.35
CA LEU A 228 -2.51 -7.89 1.53
C LEU A 228 -4.04 -7.94 1.62
N GLU A 229 -4.64 -9.12 1.59
CA GLU A 229 -6.09 -9.27 1.77
C GLU A 229 -6.56 -8.78 3.13
N ALA A 230 -5.83 -9.11 4.20
CA ALA A 230 -6.14 -8.67 5.56
C ALA A 230 -5.98 -7.14 5.70
N ALA A 231 -4.88 -6.59 5.19
CA ALA A 231 -4.63 -5.14 5.21
C ALA A 231 -5.69 -4.38 4.39
N ALA A 232 -6.04 -4.89 3.21
CA ALA A 232 -7.09 -4.33 2.37
C ALA A 232 -8.47 -4.40 3.04
N ALA A 233 -8.82 -5.51 3.71
CA ALA A 233 -10.08 -5.62 4.44
C ALA A 233 -10.14 -4.60 5.59
N GLN A 234 -9.04 -4.42 6.33
CA GLN A 234 -8.95 -3.43 7.39
C GLN A 234 -9.07 -2.00 6.86
N GLN A 235 -8.39 -1.70 5.75
CA GLN A 235 -8.45 -0.39 5.11
C GLN A 235 -9.85 -0.08 4.54
N ALA A 236 -10.54 -1.09 4.00
CA ALA A 236 -11.92 -0.95 3.55
C ALA A 236 -12.88 -0.65 4.71
N SER A 237 -12.70 -1.33 5.86
CA SER A 237 -13.48 -1.03 7.06
C SER A 237 -13.18 0.36 7.59
N GLY A 238 -11.90 0.72 7.71
CA GLY A 238 -11.48 2.04 8.19
C GLY A 238 -11.98 3.18 7.30
N GLY A 239 -11.96 3.00 5.97
CA GLY A 239 -12.53 3.96 5.03
C GLY A 239 -14.03 4.15 5.23
N ARG A 240 -14.78 3.06 5.45
CA ARG A 240 -16.22 3.13 5.72
C ARG A 240 -16.54 3.84 7.03
N ASP A 241 -15.83 3.49 8.10
CA ASP A 241 -16.02 4.10 9.42
C ASP A 241 -15.68 5.59 9.38
N GLN A 242 -14.59 5.96 8.69
CA GLN A 242 -14.22 7.36 8.50
C GLN A 242 -15.26 8.12 7.68
N ALA A 243 -15.81 7.53 6.62
CA ALA A 243 -16.89 8.16 5.85
C ALA A 243 -18.15 8.37 6.69
N SER A 244 -18.50 7.43 7.56
CA SER A 244 -19.62 7.55 8.50
C SER A 244 -19.37 8.68 9.52
N ALA A 245 -18.18 8.72 10.12
CA ALA A 245 -17.80 9.77 11.07
C ALA A 245 -17.83 11.16 10.42
N MET A 246 -17.38 11.29 9.17
CA MET A 246 -17.49 12.55 8.43
C MET A 246 -18.95 12.95 8.18
N SER A 247 -19.86 12.01 7.93
CA SER A 247 -21.29 12.29 7.78
C SER A 247 -21.92 12.81 9.08
N GLU A 248 -21.51 12.26 10.23
CA GLU A 248 -21.92 12.74 11.54
C GLU A 248 -21.40 14.17 11.79
N ILE A 249 -20.11 14.43 11.50
CA ILE A 249 -19.52 15.77 11.57
C ILE A 249 -20.29 16.77 10.71
N THR A 250 -20.64 16.42 9.47
CA THR A 250 -21.46 17.29 8.60
C THR A 250 -22.83 17.59 9.22
N THR A 251 -23.42 16.64 9.94
CA THR A 251 -24.69 16.85 10.66
C THR A 251 -24.50 17.85 11.80
N THR A 252 -23.46 17.67 12.63
CA THR A 252 -23.12 18.61 13.71
C THR A 252 -22.80 20.00 13.17
N ILE A 253 -22.16 20.11 12.01
CA ILE A 253 -21.90 21.38 11.33
C ILE A 253 -23.20 22.07 10.94
N SER A 254 -24.19 21.33 10.43
CA SER A 254 -25.51 21.89 10.13
C SER A 254 -26.16 22.50 11.38
N GLU A 255 -26.08 21.81 12.52
CA GLU A 255 -26.56 22.33 13.81
C GLU A 255 -25.77 23.57 14.28
N LEU A 256 -24.44 23.58 14.07
CA LEU A 256 -23.60 24.75 14.36
C LEU A 256 -23.95 25.96 13.50
N LEU A 257 -24.33 25.77 12.23
CA LEU A 257 -24.79 26.85 11.37
C LEU A 257 -26.14 27.41 11.83
N ILE A 258 -27.06 26.54 12.26
CA ILE A 258 -28.37 26.96 12.80
C ILE A 258 -28.16 27.78 14.09
N THR A 259 -27.35 27.26 15.02
CA THR A 259 -27.08 27.95 16.29
C THR A 259 -26.33 29.27 16.07
N SER A 260 -25.39 29.33 15.13
CA SER A 260 -24.71 30.58 14.75
C SER A 260 -25.71 31.63 14.24
N ARG A 261 -26.67 31.25 13.39
CA ARG A 261 -27.73 32.16 12.93
C ARG A 261 -28.61 32.65 14.08
N GLN A 262 -28.93 31.78 15.03
CA GLN A 262 -29.71 32.14 16.21
C GLN A 262 -28.96 33.10 17.15
N ILE A 263 -27.63 32.94 17.27
CA ILE A 263 -26.77 33.87 18.02
C ILE A 263 -26.78 35.25 17.34
N ALA A 264 -26.61 35.28 16.00
CA ALA A 264 -26.65 36.54 15.24
C ALA A 264 -27.99 37.28 15.39
N ASP A 265 -29.12 36.56 15.28
CA ASP A 265 -30.45 37.16 15.48
C ASP A 265 -30.64 37.67 16.93
N SER A 266 -30.13 36.91 17.91
CA SER A 266 -30.19 37.34 19.31
C SER A 266 -29.32 38.57 19.58
N ALA A 267 -28.13 38.65 18.98
CA ALA A 267 -27.29 39.84 19.03
C ALA A 267 -28.03 41.05 18.42
N GLN A 268 -28.62 40.90 17.24
CA GLN A 268 -29.39 41.99 16.61
C GLN A 268 -30.55 42.47 17.50
N ARG A 269 -31.28 41.55 18.14
CA ARG A 269 -32.31 41.91 19.12
C ARG A 269 -31.76 42.65 20.34
N VAL A 270 -30.61 42.23 20.88
CA VAL A 270 -29.95 42.94 21.99
C VAL A 270 -29.51 44.33 21.56
N SER A 271 -28.96 44.49 20.35
CA SER A 271 -28.61 45.81 19.81
C SER A 271 -29.82 46.73 19.74
N LYS A 272 -30.97 46.21 19.30
CA LYS A 272 -32.19 47.01 19.22
C LYS A 272 -32.68 47.45 20.60
N VAL A 273 -32.68 46.54 21.59
CA VAL A 273 -33.03 46.87 22.97
C VAL A 273 -32.06 47.89 23.56
N ALA A 274 -30.76 47.79 23.24
CA ALA A 274 -29.76 48.77 23.65
C ALA A 274 -30.06 50.16 23.07
N GLU A 275 -30.37 50.27 21.77
CA GLU A 275 -30.78 51.53 21.15
C GLU A 275 -32.00 52.16 21.83
N ASP A 276 -33.05 51.38 22.05
CA ASP A 276 -34.27 51.85 22.70
C ASP A 276 -34.00 52.29 24.15
N THR A 277 -33.11 51.58 24.86
CA THR A 277 -32.68 51.94 26.22
C THR A 277 -31.86 53.23 26.22
N ALA A 278 -31.00 53.44 25.22
CA ALA A 278 -30.24 54.69 25.07
C ALA A 278 -31.19 55.88 24.86
N GLU A 279 -32.23 55.70 24.05
CA GLU A 279 -33.25 56.72 23.81
C GLU A 279 -34.06 57.04 25.08
N ALA A 280 -34.47 56.01 25.82
CA ALA A 280 -35.15 56.18 27.10
C ALA A 280 -34.27 56.93 28.12
N ALA A 281 -32.98 56.60 28.20
CA ALA A 281 -32.04 57.28 29.08
C ALA A 281 -31.84 58.76 28.69
N ARG A 282 -31.70 59.07 27.39
CA ARG A 282 -31.61 60.47 26.90
C ARG A 282 -32.88 61.26 27.20
N THR A 283 -34.04 60.65 27.00
CA THR A 283 -35.33 61.29 27.29
C THR A 283 -35.51 61.53 28.80
N GLY A 284 -35.06 60.58 29.62
CA GLY A 284 -35.02 60.71 31.08
C GLY A 284 -34.11 61.86 31.54
N ASP A 285 -32.89 61.94 30.99
CA ASP A 285 -31.93 63.01 31.28
C ASP A 285 -32.51 64.40 30.93
N ALA A 286 -33.11 64.54 29.75
CA ALA A 286 -33.78 65.78 29.33
C ALA A 286 -34.96 66.17 30.25
N THR A 287 -35.72 65.19 30.72
CA THR A 287 -36.84 65.42 31.66
C THR A 287 -36.33 65.89 33.03
N ILE A 288 -35.22 65.34 33.50
CA ILE A 288 -34.56 65.78 34.74
C ILE A 288 -34.06 67.22 34.59
N ASP A 289 -33.43 67.57 33.47
CA ASP A 289 -32.96 68.94 33.21
C ASP A 289 -34.11 69.96 33.23
N GLN A 290 -35.26 69.63 32.62
CA GLN A 290 -36.47 70.46 32.67
C GLN A 290 -36.99 70.61 34.13
N THR A 291 -36.92 69.53 34.90
CA THR A 291 -37.35 69.52 36.31
C THR A 291 -36.42 70.34 37.19
N ARG A 292 -35.10 70.30 36.93
CA ARG A 292 -34.08 71.12 37.60
C ARG A 292 -34.31 72.62 37.36
N ALA A 293 -34.66 73.00 36.13
CA ALA A 293 -35.06 74.38 35.84
C ALA A 293 -36.29 74.82 36.65
N SER A 294 -37.27 73.93 36.78
CA SER A 294 -38.50 74.19 37.55
C SER A 294 -38.23 74.33 39.06
N ILE A 295 -37.38 73.47 39.63
CA ILE A 295 -36.91 73.57 41.03
C ILE A 295 -36.15 74.89 41.27
N THR A 296 -35.34 75.32 40.31
CA THR A 296 -34.61 76.60 40.40
C THR A 296 -35.58 77.79 40.41
N ALA A 297 -36.64 77.74 39.60
CA ALA A 297 -37.70 78.74 39.62
C ALA A 297 -38.45 78.76 40.97
N ILE A 298 -38.79 77.58 41.52
CA ILE A 298 -39.41 77.46 42.85
C ILE A 298 -38.50 78.05 43.93
N ARG A 299 -37.19 77.77 43.91
CA ARG A 299 -36.22 78.37 44.84
C ARG A 299 -36.27 79.89 44.81
N THR A 300 -36.29 80.47 43.61
CA THR A 300 -36.37 81.92 43.41
C THR A 300 -37.69 82.49 43.98
N GLN A 301 -38.80 81.79 43.77
CA GLN A 301 -40.12 82.18 44.31
C GLN A 301 -40.15 82.14 45.84
N VAL A 302 -39.55 81.10 46.44
CA VAL A 302 -39.40 80.95 47.90
C VAL A 302 -38.58 82.09 48.47
N ASP A 303 -37.44 82.44 47.86
CA ASP A 303 -36.61 83.58 48.27
C ASP A 303 -37.38 84.91 48.21
N GLN A 304 -38.18 85.12 47.15
CA GLN A 304 -39.04 86.31 47.03
C GLN A 304 -40.11 86.38 48.12
N ILE A 305 -40.73 85.25 48.47
CA ILE A 305 -41.72 85.18 49.57
C ILE A 305 -41.05 85.60 50.88
N VAL A 306 -39.86 85.08 51.19
CA VAL A 306 -39.11 85.48 52.40
C VAL A 306 -38.88 86.99 52.42
N GLN A 307 -38.41 87.58 51.32
CA GLN A 307 -38.19 89.02 51.23
C GLN A 307 -39.46 89.84 51.46
N HIS A 308 -40.59 89.43 50.87
CA HIS A 308 -41.88 90.09 51.07
C HIS A 308 -42.40 89.96 52.50
N MET A 309 -42.21 88.81 53.14
CA MET A 309 -42.61 88.60 54.54
C MET A 309 -41.76 89.42 55.51
N LEU A 310 -40.46 89.52 55.28
CA LEU A 310 -39.57 90.39 56.07
C LEU A 310 -39.98 91.86 55.95
N ALA A 311 -40.27 92.34 54.73
CA ALA A 311 -40.75 93.70 54.50
C ALA A 311 -42.12 93.95 55.14
N LEU A 312 -43.02 92.97 55.12
CA LEU A 312 -44.31 93.06 55.82
C LEU A 312 -44.13 93.11 57.34
N GLY A 313 -43.21 92.32 57.89
CA GLY A 313 -42.85 92.37 59.31
C GLY A 313 -42.34 93.75 59.73
N GLU A 314 -41.46 94.36 58.93
CA GLU A 314 -40.96 95.72 59.16
C GLU A 314 -42.09 96.76 59.12
N LYS A 315 -42.95 96.72 58.10
CA LYS A 315 -44.11 97.62 58.00
C LYS A 315 -45.09 97.46 59.16
N SER A 316 -45.38 96.23 59.57
CA SER A 316 -46.24 95.96 60.73
C SER A 316 -45.64 96.52 62.02
N GLN A 317 -44.31 96.47 62.19
CA GLN A 317 -43.64 97.08 63.33
C GLN A 317 -43.70 98.61 63.30
N GLN A 318 -43.55 99.23 62.13
CA GLN A 318 -43.75 100.67 61.96
C GLN A 318 -45.19 101.10 62.30
N ILE A 319 -46.19 100.34 61.83
CA ILE A 319 -47.60 100.61 62.15
C ILE A 319 -47.86 100.45 63.65
N GLY A 320 -47.29 99.42 64.29
CA GLY A 320 -47.34 99.25 65.74
C GLY A 320 -46.85 100.50 66.48
N GLY A 321 -45.71 101.07 66.08
CA GLY A 321 -45.21 102.32 66.66
C GLY A 321 -46.16 103.52 66.49
N VAL A 322 -46.88 103.62 65.36
CA VAL A 322 -47.89 104.66 65.15
C VAL A 322 -49.12 104.43 66.04
N VAL A 323 -49.57 103.19 66.18
CA VAL A 323 -50.72 102.82 67.03
C VAL A 323 -50.41 103.09 68.50
N ASP A 324 -49.18 102.84 68.93
CA ASP A 324 -48.69 103.16 70.27
C ASP A 324 -48.77 104.66 70.56
N LEU A 325 -48.31 105.50 69.61
CA LEU A 325 -48.43 106.95 69.70
C LEU A 325 -49.90 107.41 69.73
N VAL A 326 -50.78 106.81 68.92
CA VAL A 326 -52.22 107.13 68.93
C VAL A 326 -52.85 106.77 70.28
N SER A 327 -52.47 105.63 70.87
CA SER A 327 -52.91 105.23 72.20
C SER A 327 -52.45 106.23 73.27
N GLU A 328 -51.21 106.70 73.19
CA GLU A 328 -50.66 107.73 74.08
C GLU A 328 -51.41 109.07 73.92
N LEU A 329 -51.65 109.51 72.68
CA LEU A 329 -52.41 110.74 72.40
C LEU A 329 -53.86 110.65 72.89
N ALA A 330 -54.49 109.48 72.75
CA ALA A 330 -55.84 109.24 73.27
C ALA A 330 -55.86 109.33 74.80
N GLU A 331 -54.88 108.75 75.49
CA GLU A 331 -54.75 108.83 76.95
C GLU A 331 -54.49 110.27 77.42
N GLN A 332 -53.57 111.00 76.75
CA GLN A 332 -53.35 112.42 77.02
C GLN A 332 -54.62 113.25 76.80
N THR A 333 -55.37 113.00 75.71
CA THR A 333 -56.64 113.68 75.41
C THR A 333 -57.69 113.38 76.47
N ASN A 334 -57.73 112.13 76.97
CA ASN A 334 -58.62 111.72 78.06
C ASN A 334 -58.32 112.50 79.34
N ILE A 335 -57.05 112.62 79.72
CA ILE A 335 -56.60 113.41 80.87
C ILE A 335 -56.96 114.89 80.71
N LEU A 336 -56.73 115.47 79.52
CA LEU A 336 -57.11 116.84 79.18
C LEU A 336 -58.62 117.06 79.30
N ALA A 337 -59.43 116.11 78.82
CA ALA A 337 -60.88 116.16 78.90
C ALA A 337 -61.40 116.06 80.34
N ILE A 338 -60.78 115.20 81.17
CA ILE A 338 -61.07 115.12 82.61
C ILE A 338 -60.77 116.46 83.30
N ASN A 339 -59.60 117.05 83.04
CA ASN A 339 -59.23 118.35 83.60
C ASN A 339 -60.21 119.46 83.16
N ALA A 340 -60.62 119.47 81.89
CA ALA A 340 -61.61 120.41 81.38
C ALA A 340 -63.01 120.21 82.01
N THR A 341 -63.39 118.96 82.32
CA THR A 341 -64.65 118.62 82.99
C THR A 341 -64.66 119.09 84.45
N ILE A 342 -63.52 118.93 85.14
CA ILE A 342 -63.30 119.43 86.51
C ILE A 342 -63.41 120.96 86.53
N GLU A 343 -62.70 121.65 85.63
CA GLU A 343 -62.72 123.12 85.56
C GLU A 343 -64.12 123.66 85.20
N ALA A 344 -64.81 123.02 84.25
CA ALA A 344 -66.18 123.36 83.88
C ALA A 344 -67.18 123.14 85.04
N SER A 345 -66.95 122.15 85.90
CA SER A 345 -67.73 121.94 87.12
C SER A 345 -67.44 123.00 88.18
N GLY A 346 -66.18 123.46 88.27
CA GLY A 346 -65.76 124.56 89.15
C GLY A 346 -66.38 125.93 88.78
N ALA A 347 -66.67 126.16 87.50
CA ALA A 347 -67.29 127.39 86.99
C ALA A 347 -68.83 127.49 87.18
N GLY A 348 -69.47 126.49 87.78
CA GLY A 348 -70.91 126.51 88.10
C GLY A 348 -71.82 126.58 86.86
N GLU A 349 -72.83 127.46 86.86
CA GLU A 349 -73.84 127.52 85.78
C GLU A 349 -73.24 127.91 84.41
N TRP A 350 -72.19 128.74 84.40
CA TRP A 350 -71.51 129.22 83.19
C TRP A 350 -70.65 128.14 82.52
N GLY A 351 -70.22 127.11 83.27
CA GLY A 351 -69.41 126.00 82.77
C GLY A 351 -70.22 124.85 82.15
N ARG A 352 -71.55 124.84 82.31
CA ARG A 352 -72.40 123.70 81.93
C ARG A 352 -72.28 123.25 80.47
N ARG A 353 -72.15 124.20 79.52
CA ARG A 353 -71.95 123.88 78.09
C ARG A 353 -70.55 123.34 77.79
N PHE A 354 -69.53 123.82 78.52
CA PHE A 354 -68.15 123.33 78.40
C PHE A 354 -68.00 121.93 79.00
N ALA A 355 -68.69 121.63 80.10
CA ALA A 355 -68.70 120.29 80.71
C ALA A 355 -69.23 119.22 79.75
N VAL A 356 -70.28 119.52 78.97
CA VAL A 356 -70.83 118.59 77.96
C VAL A 356 -69.82 118.32 76.84
N VAL A 357 -69.12 119.36 76.36
CA VAL A 357 -68.09 119.19 75.33
C VAL A 357 -66.90 118.39 75.86
N ALA A 358 -66.45 118.67 77.09
CA ALA A 358 -65.36 117.94 77.73
C ALA A 358 -65.69 116.45 77.92
N GLU A 359 -66.92 116.12 78.34
CA GLU A 359 -67.39 114.73 78.45
C GLU A 359 -67.45 114.02 77.08
N GLU A 360 -67.83 114.72 76.01
CA GLU A 360 -67.84 114.14 74.66
C GLU A 360 -66.42 113.89 74.12
N ILE A 361 -65.47 114.81 74.41
CA ILE A 361 -64.04 114.61 74.11
C ILE A 361 -63.50 113.40 74.90
N ARG A 362 -63.89 113.25 76.17
CA ARG A 362 -63.51 112.11 77.01
C ARG A 362 -63.97 110.79 76.40
N LYS A 363 -65.24 110.69 76.01
CA LYS A 363 -65.78 109.51 75.33
C LYS A 363 -65.09 109.22 74.00
N LEU A 364 -64.74 110.26 73.23
CA LEU A 364 -64.00 110.09 71.97
C LEU A 364 -62.58 109.58 72.23
N ALA A 365 -61.91 110.08 73.27
CA ALA A 365 -60.60 109.61 73.70
C ALA A 365 -60.63 108.15 74.15
N ASP A 366 -61.59 107.75 75.00
CA ASP A 366 -61.78 106.37 75.44
C ASP A 366 -62.07 105.43 74.26
N ARG A 367 -62.91 105.85 73.31
CA ARG A 367 -63.16 105.08 72.07
C ARG A 367 -61.91 104.94 71.21
N THR A 368 -61.12 106.01 71.10
CA THR A 368 -59.87 106.01 70.33
C THR A 368 -58.84 105.07 70.96
N ALA A 369 -58.70 105.08 72.29
CA ALA A 369 -57.84 104.16 73.02
C ALA A 369 -58.30 102.69 72.87
N GLY A 370 -59.62 102.44 72.92
CA GLY A 370 -60.21 101.12 72.66
C GLY A 370 -59.87 100.61 71.25
N SER A 371 -60.09 101.43 70.22
CA SER A 371 -59.74 101.08 68.84
C SER A 371 -58.23 100.90 68.64
N ALA A 372 -57.38 101.72 69.27
CA ALA A 372 -55.94 101.56 69.21
C ALA A 372 -55.50 100.21 69.81
N LYS A 373 -56.12 99.77 70.91
CA LYS A 373 -55.88 98.45 71.51
C LYS A 373 -56.28 97.30 70.58
N GLU A 374 -57.42 97.40 69.90
CA GLU A 374 -57.87 96.41 68.91
C GLU A 374 -56.91 96.34 67.71
N ILE A 375 -56.49 97.50 67.17
CA ILE A 375 -55.51 97.55 66.07
C ILE A 375 -54.18 96.94 66.52
N ARG A 376 -53.72 97.21 67.74
CA ARG A 376 -52.49 96.61 68.28
C ARG A 376 -52.57 95.08 68.32
N ALA A 377 -53.70 94.51 68.73
CA ALA A 377 -53.90 93.06 68.70
C ALA A 377 -53.81 92.50 67.28
N LEU A 378 -54.46 93.17 66.29
CA LEU A 378 -54.35 92.78 64.88
C LEU A 378 -52.91 92.85 64.35
N ILE A 379 -52.12 93.84 64.76
CA ILE A 379 -50.71 93.95 64.38
C ILE A 379 -49.89 92.80 64.95
N GLU A 380 -50.11 92.40 66.20
CA GLU A 380 -49.44 91.24 66.79
C GLU A 380 -49.84 89.92 66.09
N ASP A 381 -51.12 89.76 65.73
CA ASP A 381 -51.57 88.61 64.93
C ASP A 381 -50.88 88.57 63.56
N VAL A 382 -50.77 89.71 62.88
CA VAL A 382 -50.06 89.82 61.59
C VAL A 382 -48.58 89.47 61.77
N ARG A 383 -47.92 89.94 62.84
CA ARG A 383 -46.52 89.60 63.12
C ARG A 383 -46.33 88.11 63.41
N GLY A 384 -47.24 87.50 64.16
CA GLY A 384 -47.25 86.06 64.42
C GLY A 384 -47.42 85.24 63.13
N ALA A 385 -48.34 85.66 62.26
CA ALA A 385 -48.51 85.07 60.94
C ALA A 385 -47.25 85.21 60.08
N VAL A 386 -46.62 86.40 60.08
CA VAL A 386 -45.37 86.65 59.34
C VAL A 386 -44.27 85.68 59.78
N ASN A 387 -44.03 85.56 61.08
CA ASN A 387 -43.01 84.66 61.62
C ASN A 387 -43.28 83.19 61.23
N THR A 388 -44.54 82.76 61.35
CA THR A 388 -44.95 81.40 60.98
C THR A 388 -44.72 81.12 59.49
N THR A 389 -45.05 82.07 58.61
CA THR A 389 -44.80 81.94 57.17
C THR A 389 -43.31 81.90 56.86
N VAL A 390 -42.47 82.71 57.50
CA VAL A 390 -41.01 82.67 57.30
C VAL A 390 -40.45 81.29 57.67
N MET A 391 -40.82 80.74 58.83
CA MET A 391 -40.40 79.39 59.22
C MET A 391 -40.85 78.32 58.23
N ALA A 392 -42.11 78.37 57.77
CA ALA A 392 -42.62 77.44 56.77
C ALA A 392 -41.84 77.54 55.44
N THR A 393 -41.45 78.76 55.08
CA THR A 393 -40.70 79.05 53.84
C THR A 393 -39.24 78.56 53.95
N GLU A 394 -38.59 78.66 55.12
CA GLU A 394 -37.28 78.06 55.37
C GLU A 394 -37.29 76.54 55.27
N ILE A 395 -38.33 75.88 55.80
CA ILE A 395 -38.53 74.44 55.64
C ILE A 395 -38.72 74.09 54.16
N GLY A 396 -39.52 74.90 53.44
CA GLY A 396 -39.68 74.78 51.99
C GLY A 396 -38.36 74.90 51.22
N ALA A 397 -37.53 75.88 51.57
CA ALA A 397 -36.21 76.08 50.95
C ALA A 397 -35.29 74.86 51.14
N LYS A 398 -35.28 74.26 52.35
CA LYS A 398 -34.53 73.02 52.61
C LYS A 398 -35.05 71.83 51.80
N ALA A 399 -36.37 71.71 51.64
CA ALA A 399 -36.98 70.66 50.82
C ALA A 399 -36.61 70.82 49.34
N VAL A 400 -36.59 72.06 48.82
CA VAL A 400 -36.15 72.38 47.46
C VAL A 400 -34.68 72.05 47.25
N ASP A 401 -33.79 72.38 48.21
CA ASP A 401 -32.37 72.03 48.13
C ASP A 401 -32.13 70.51 48.13
N SER A 402 -32.85 69.79 48.99
CA SER A 402 -32.83 68.31 49.02
C SER A 402 -33.33 67.71 47.70
N GLY A 403 -34.42 68.24 47.15
CA GLY A 403 -34.95 67.83 45.85
C GLY A 403 -33.94 68.06 44.72
N SER A 404 -33.25 69.20 44.71
CA SER A 404 -32.20 69.49 43.74
C SER A 404 -31.08 68.45 43.75
N ARG A 405 -30.63 68.00 44.94
CA ARG A 405 -29.58 66.96 45.05
C ARG A 405 -30.05 65.61 44.53
N GLN A 406 -31.30 65.22 44.79
CA GLN A 406 -31.87 63.98 44.26
C GLN A 406 -31.95 63.98 42.73
N PHE A 407 -32.23 65.14 42.12
CA PHE A 407 -32.20 65.26 40.66
C PHE A 407 -30.78 65.13 40.09
N ASP A 408 -29.76 65.66 40.77
CA ASP A 408 -28.36 65.48 40.36
C ASP A 408 -27.92 64.00 40.39
N ASP A 409 -28.35 63.27 41.42
CA ASP A 409 -28.12 61.82 41.52
C ASP A 409 -28.81 61.06 40.38
N ALA A 410 -30.04 61.46 40.02
CA ALA A 410 -30.78 60.88 38.90
C ALA A 410 -30.10 61.15 37.55
N THR A 411 -29.62 62.38 37.30
CA THR A 411 -28.80 62.72 36.11
C THR A 411 -27.56 61.83 36.03
N SER A 412 -26.84 61.64 37.14
CA SER A 412 -25.66 60.77 37.16
C SER A 412 -26.00 59.31 36.80
N SER A 413 -27.18 58.84 37.24
CA SER A 413 -27.68 57.50 36.97
C SER A 413 -28.04 57.31 35.49
N PHE A 414 -28.73 58.28 34.88
CA PHE A 414 -29.05 58.23 33.44
C PHE A 414 -27.80 58.26 32.56
N ARG A 415 -26.80 59.07 32.91
CA ARG A 415 -25.50 59.08 32.20
C ARG A 415 -24.78 57.72 32.32
N ARG A 416 -24.80 57.11 33.50
CA ARG A 416 -24.23 55.77 33.69
C ARG A 416 -24.98 54.71 32.89
N ILE A 417 -26.30 54.77 32.81
CA ILE A 417 -27.11 53.89 31.95
C ILE A 417 -26.69 54.05 30.49
N ALA A 418 -26.59 55.29 29.98
CA ALA A 418 -26.17 55.54 28.61
C ALA A 418 -24.78 54.96 28.30
N GLN A 419 -23.84 55.03 29.25
CA GLN A 419 -22.51 54.46 29.09
C GLN A 419 -22.53 52.92 29.07
N LEU A 420 -23.31 52.29 29.96
CA LEU A 420 -23.48 50.82 29.97
C LEU A 420 -24.14 50.31 28.68
N VAL A 421 -25.09 51.08 28.14
CA VAL A 421 -25.73 50.79 26.86
C VAL A 421 -24.74 50.87 25.70
N ALA A 422 -23.85 51.87 25.68
CA ALA A 422 -22.78 51.96 24.68
C ALA A 422 -21.88 50.72 24.71
N THR A 423 -21.41 50.32 25.90
CA THR A 423 -20.61 49.08 26.07
C THR A 423 -21.37 47.83 25.61
N THR A 424 -22.69 47.77 25.86
CA THR A 424 -23.54 46.65 25.43
C THR A 424 -23.65 46.59 23.91
N SER A 425 -23.78 47.76 23.26
CA SER A 425 -23.84 47.87 21.80
C SER A 425 -22.52 47.44 21.15
N ASP A 426 -21.38 47.86 21.71
CA ASP A 426 -20.05 47.43 21.25
C ASP A 426 -19.85 45.91 21.38
N ALA A 427 -20.18 45.34 22.55
CA ALA A 427 -20.10 43.90 22.78
C ALA A 427 -21.00 43.11 21.82
N THR A 428 -22.19 43.63 21.53
CA THR A 428 -23.13 43.01 20.58
C THR A 428 -22.54 43.00 19.16
N ARG A 429 -21.89 44.08 18.74
CA ARG A 429 -21.23 44.16 17.43
C ARG A 429 -20.04 43.20 17.31
N GLU A 430 -19.30 42.99 18.40
CA GLU A 430 -18.23 42.00 18.46
C GLU A 430 -18.76 40.56 18.35
N ILE A 431 -19.90 40.28 19.01
CA ILE A 431 -20.60 38.99 18.88
C ILE A 431 -21.01 38.76 17.43
N GLU A 432 -21.65 39.73 16.76
CA GLU A 432 -22.04 39.60 15.35
C GLU A 432 -20.85 39.30 14.44
N LEU A 433 -19.73 40.00 14.61
CA LEU A 433 -18.51 39.77 13.84
C LEU A 433 -17.95 38.37 14.08
N SER A 434 -17.86 37.96 15.35
CA SER A 434 -17.34 36.65 15.74
C SER A 434 -18.22 35.52 15.20
N THR A 435 -19.54 35.67 15.28
CA THR A 435 -20.52 34.72 14.73
C THR A 435 -20.42 34.61 13.20
N LYS A 436 -20.15 35.72 12.50
CA LYS A 436 -19.91 35.69 11.05
C LYS A 436 -18.62 34.95 10.69
N GLN A 437 -17.55 35.18 11.44
CA GLN A 437 -16.29 34.44 11.28
C GLN A 437 -16.48 32.94 11.57
N GLN A 438 -17.20 32.61 12.64
CA GLN A 438 -17.53 31.23 13.00
C GLN A 438 -18.32 30.54 11.89
N THR A 439 -19.31 31.21 11.31
CA THR A 439 -20.09 30.68 10.18
C THR A 439 -19.17 30.34 9.00
N THR A 440 -18.27 31.25 8.64
CA THR A 440 -17.30 31.04 7.55
C THR A 440 -16.37 29.86 7.83
N ALA A 441 -15.84 29.75 9.06
CA ALA A 441 -14.99 28.64 9.45
C ALA A 441 -15.74 27.30 9.41
N VAL A 442 -16.98 27.27 9.88
CA VAL A 442 -17.82 26.07 9.85
C VAL A 442 -18.12 25.62 8.41
N GLU A 443 -18.36 26.55 7.49
CA GLU A 443 -18.52 26.23 6.05
C GLU A 443 -17.26 25.60 5.46
N GLN A 444 -16.06 26.09 5.82
CA GLN A 444 -14.79 25.50 5.41
C GLN A 444 -14.61 24.08 5.95
N VAL A 445 -14.92 23.86 7.23
CA VAL A 445 -14.88 22.53 7.84
C VAL A 445 -15.88 21.59 7.16
N ASN A 446 -17.06 22.08 6.76
CA ASN A 446 -18.04 21.28 6.05
C ASN A 446 -17.52 20.77 4.70
N SER A 447 -16.85 21.65 3.94
CA SER A 447 -16.20 21.26 2.69
C SER A 447 -15.12 20.21 2.92
N ALA A 448 -14.26 20.42 3.93
CA ALA A 448 -13.19 19.47 4.27
C ALA A 448 -13.72 18.11 4.72
N ALA A 449 -14.80 18.08 5.51
CA ALA A 449 -15.47 16.85 5.93
C ALA A 449 -16.06 16.10 4.73
N SER A 450 -16.70 16.81 3.80
CA SER A 450 -17.25 16.24 2.56
C SER A 450 -16.16 15.64 1.67
N ASP A 451 -15.06 16.36 1.47
CA ASP A 451 -13.91 15.88 0.71
C ASP A 451 -13.25 14.67 1.37
N THR A 452 -13.12 14.68 2.69
CA THR A 452 -12.60 13.53 3.44
C THR A 452 -13.53 12.32 3.31
N ALA A 453 -14.86 12.51 3.42
CA ALA A 453 -15.82 11.42 3.23
C ALA A 453 -15.74 10.80 1.82
N ARG A 454 -15.50 11.64 0.79
CA ARG A 454 -15.28 11.18 -0.58
C ARG A 454 -13.97 10.39 -0.71
N ALA A 455 -12.86 10.93 -0.20
CA ALA A 455 -11.57 10.24 -0.22
C ALA A 455 -11.60 8.90 0.54
N SER A 456 -12.34 8.83 1.65
CA SER A 456 -12.53 7.59 2.41
C SER A 456 -13.32 6.53 1.63
N ARG A 457 -14.34 6.93 0.86
CA ARG A 457 -15.06 6.02 -0.04
C ARG A 457 -14.19 5.54 -1.21
N GLU A 458 -13.37 6.42 -1.78
CA GLU A 458 -12.38 6.04 -2.81
C GLU A 458 -11.34 5.05 -2.25
N THR A 459 -10.92 5.26 -1.00
CA THR A 459 -10.02 4.35 -0.27
C THR A 459 -10.68 2.99 -0.03
N GLU A 460 -11.95 2.96 0.39
CA GLU A 460 -12.71 1.72 0.53
C GLU A 460 -12.78 0.94 -0.78
N ALA A 461 -13.12 1.61 -1.89
CA ALA A 461 -13.17 0.98 -3.21
C ALA A 461 -11.81 0.44 -3.65
N SER A 462 -10.74 1.22 -3.48
CA SER A 462 -9.36 0.82 -3.82
C SER A 462 -8.89 -0.38 -2.99
N ALA A 463 -9.27 -0.42 -1.72
CA ALA A 463 -8.96 -1.53 -0.84
C ALA A 463 -9.71 -2.80 -1.27
N VAL A 464 -10.99 -2.71 -1.67
CA VAL A 464 -11.73 -3.84 -2.25
C VAL A 464 -11.03 -4.39 -3.50
N GLN A 465 -10.56 -3.51 -4.39
CA GLN A 465 -9.80 -3.92 -5.58
C GLN A 465 -8.45 -4.57 -5.23
N THR A 466 -7.76 -4.06 -4.21
CA THR A 466 -6.50 -4.65 -3.71
C THR A 466 -6.73 -6.05 -3.17
N LYS A 467 -7.81 -6.26 -2.40
CA LYS A 467 -8.22 -7.58 -1.92
C LYS A 467 -8.47 -8.55 -3.08
N GLN A 468 -9.20 -8.14 -4.11
CA GLN A 468 -9.43 -8.97 -5.30
C GLN A 468 -8.13 -9.34 -6.02
N THR A 469 -7.20 -8.38 -6.14
CA THR A 469 -5.89 -8.61 -6.76
C THR A 469 -5.04 -9.58 -5.95
N ALA A 470 -5.04 -9.46 -4.62
CA ALA A 470 -4.34 -10.36 -3.72
C ALA A 470 -4.89 -11.79 -3.81
N ALA A 471 -6.22 -11.94 -3.90
CA ALA A 471 -6.88 -13.22 -4.13
C ALA A 471 -6.46 -13.84 -5.48
N HIS A 472 -6.44 -13.04 -6.56
CA HIS A 472 -5.96 -13.50 -7.87
C HIS A 472 -4.49 -13.93 -7.84
N LEU A 473 -3.61 -13.20 -7.13
CA LEU A 473 -2.21 -13.58 -6.95
C LEU A 473 -2.09 -14.91 -6.19
N SER A 474 -2.92 -15.12 -5.17
CA SER A 474 -2.99 -16.38 -4.43
C SER A 474 -3.36 -17.54 -5.35
N THR A 475 -4.42 -17.39 -6.16
CA THR A 475 -4.82 -18.39 -7.17
C THR A 475 -3.71 -18.66 -8.18
N LEU A 476 -3.13 -17.62 -8.80
CA LEU A 476 -2.07 -17.77 -9.80
C LEU A 476 -0.83 -18.46 -9.23
N SER A 477 -0.50 -18.19 -7.97
CA SER A 477 0.62 -18.87 -7.29
C SER A 477 0.33 -20.35 -7.05
N GLY A 478 -0.94 -20.70 -6.75
CA GLY A 478 -1.41 -22.08 -6.68
C GLY A 478 -1.29 -22.80 -8.03
N ASP A 479 -1.74 -22.17 -9.11
CA ASP A 479 -1.63 -22.72 -10.46
C ASP A 479 -0.15 -22.94 -10.87
N LEU A 480 0.74 -22.02 -10.47
CA LEU A 480 2.17 -22.13 -10.73
C LEU A 480 2.82 -23.28 -9.92
N LEU A 481 2.34 -23.54 -8.71
CA LEU A 481 2.74 -24.69 -7.91
C LEU A 481 2.29 -26.00 -8.55
N ASP A 482 1.07 -26.05 -9.08
CA ASP A 482 0.55 -27.23 -9.78
C ASP A 482 1.30 -27.49 -11.10
N LEU A 483 1.65 -26.44 -11.84
CA LEU A 483 2.43 -26.54 -13.08
C LEU A 483 3.84 -27.10 -12.86
N VAL A 484 4.48 -26.73 -11.74
CA VAL A 484 5.83 -27.21 -11.37
C VAL A 484 5.77 -28.50 -10.54
N GLY A 485 4.62 -28.77 -9.92
CA GLY A 485 4.26 -30.04 -9.34
C GLY A 485 4.25 -31.13 -10.41
N THR A 486 4.66 -32.34 -10.03
CA THR A 486 4.34 -33.50 -10.86
C THR A 486 2.83 -33.65 -10.83
N GLY A 487 2.16 -33.36 -11.95
CA GLY A 487 0.71 -33.47 -12.09
C GLY A 487 0.22 -34.74 -11.39
N ARG A 488 -0.70 -34.57 -10.43
CA ARG A 488 -1.54 -35.67 -10.00
C ARG A 488 -2.64 -35.80 -11.03
N HIS A 489 -2.45 -36.72 -11.97
CA HIS A 489 -3.52 -37.53 -12.52
C HIS A 489 -3.07 -38.97 -12.55
#